data_AF-A0AAJ1ZDV1-F1
#
_entry.id   AF-A0AAJ1ZDV1-F1
#
_cell.length_a   1.000
_cell.length_b   1.000
_cell.length_c   1.000
_cell.angle_alpha   90.00
_cell.angle_beta   90.00
_cell.angle_gamma   90.00
#
_symmetry.space_group_name_H-M   'P 1'
#
loop_
_entity.id
_entity.type
_entity.pdbx_description
1 polymer ?
#
loop_
_entity_poly.entity_id
_entity_poly.type
_entity_poly.pdbx_seq_one_letter_code
_entity_poly.pdbx_strand_id
1 'polypeptide(L)'
;MPRTSAALGATAIVLASASTATFAREFSLFGGGSRAGSTNTYTWAFNYQEGLGQYFAASLSWLNEGHIPDRHRDGQLLQVWARPPVGSPQFILQAGVGPYRYFDTTTADQDGSYPDVHGWGVVYSVRASYYASNRWVTQLQLIASTSSADRMRRV
;
A
#
# COMPACT_ATOMS: atom_id res chain seq x y z
N MET A 1 -1.29 38.13 -41.35
CA MET A 1 -2.13 37.09 -40.73
C MET A 1 -1.31 35.81 -40.65
N PRO A 2 -0.89 35.33 -39.46
CA PRO A 2 -0.14 34.08 -39.35
C PRO A 2 -1.09 32.88 -39.37
N ARG A 3 -0.73 31.86 -40.14
CA ARG A 3 -1.44 30.57 -40.24
C ARG A 3 -0.93 29.67 -39.11
N THR A 4 -1.79 29.28 -38.17
CA THR A 4 -1.48 28.25 -37.18
C THR A 4 -1.94 26.89 -37.69
N SER A 5 -0.97 26.03 -37.98
CA SER A 5 -1.18 24.61 -38.32
C SER A 5 -1.40 23.81 -37.04
N ALA A 6 -2.53 23.11 -36.93
CA ALA A 6 -2.78 22.14 -35.86
C ALA A 6 -2.23 20.77 -36.28
N ALA A 7 -1.27 20.23 -35.53
CA ALA A 7 -0.79 18.85 -35.72
C ALA A 7 -1.65 17.89 -34.89
N LEU A 8 -2.35 16.98 -35.56
CA LEU A 8 -3.04 15.84 -34.94
C LEU A 8 -2.00 14.76 -34.65
N GLY A 9 -1.68 14.54 -33.37
CA GLY A 9 -0.85 13.43 -32.93
C GLY A 9 -1.70 12.18 -32.72
N ALA A 10 -1.52 11.15 -33.56
CA ALA A 10 -2.11 9.83 -33.36
C ALA A 10 -1.17 8.99 -32.50
N THR A 11 -1.57 8.68 -31.27
CA THR A 11 -0.83 7.76 -30.38
C THR A 11 -1.31 6.33 -30.65
N ALA A 12 -0.48 5.53 -31.31
CA ALA A 12 -0.70 4.09 -31.43
C ALA A 12 -0.14 3.38 -30.18
N ILE A 13 -1.02 2.85 -29.33
CA ILE A 13 -0.61 1.96 -28.24
C ILE A 13 -0.47 0.55 -28.84
N VAL A 14 0.75 0.17 -29.19
CA VAL A 14 1.08 -1.21 -29.57
C VAL A 14 1.17 -2.02 -28.27
N LEU A 15 0.13 -2.79 -27.96
CA LEU A 15 0.23 -3.84 -26.94
C LEU A 15 1.00 -5.02 -27.52
N ALA A 16 2.32 -5.02 -27.31
CA ALA A 16 3.13 -6.20 -27.51
C ALA A 16 2.84 -7.20 -26.38
N SER A 17 2.19 -8.31 -26.72
CA SER A 17 1.99 -9.46 -25.84
C SER A 17 3.31 -10.21 -25.65
N ALA A 18 4.16 -9.70 -24.76
CA ALA A 18 5.33 -10.43 -24.28
C ALA A 18 4.85 -11.58 -23.37
N SER A 19 5.34 -12.78 -23.67
CA SER A 19 5.16 -14.05 -22.97
C SER A 19 4.84 -13.87 -21.49
N THR A 20 3.67 -14.32 -21.05
CA THR A 20 3.25 -14.22 -19.65
C THR A 20 4.19 -15.07 -18.80
N ALA A 21 5.21 -14.44 -18.19
CA ALA A 21 5.65 -14.90 -16.88
C ALA A 21 4.36 -15.07 -16.06
N THR A 22 4.21 -16.22 -15.39
CA THR A 22 3.06 -16.48 -14.52
C THR A 22 3.13 -15.54 -13.33
N PHE A 23 2.79 -14.28 -13.56
CA PHE A 23 2.71 -13.27 -12.52
C PHE A 23 1.50 -13.63 -11.67
N ALA A 24 1.78 -14.18 -10.49
CA ALA A 24 0.75 -14.53 -9.54
C ALA A 24 0.07 -13.24 -9.08
N ARG A 25 -1.16 -13.05 -9.53
CA ARG A 25 -2.08 -12.00 -9.13
C ARG A 25 -2.83 -12.43 -7.88
N GLU A 26 -2.66 -11.67 -6.80
CA GLU A 26 -3.29 -11.97 -5.52
C GLU A 26 -4.07 -10.74 -5.03
N PHE A 27 -5.31 -10.99 -4.61
CA PHE A 27 -6.12 -10.00 -3.91
C PHE A 27 -6.37 -10.50 -2.49
N SER A 28 -6.10 -9.64 -1.51
CA SER A 28 -6.21 -9.98 -0.10
C SER A 28 -6.95 -8.88 0.65
N LEU A 29 -7.77 -9.30 1.59
CA LEU A 29 -8.42 -8.43 2.56
C LEU A 29 -7.85 -8.71 3.94
N PHE A 30 -7.47 -7.65 4.65
CA PHE A 30 -6.94 -7.71 5.99
C PHE A 30 -7.86 -6.98 6.96
N GLY A 31 -7.94 -7.49 8.18
CA GLY A 31 -8.55 -6.83 9.32
C GLY A 31 -7.71 -7.10 10.57
N GLY A 32 -7.64 -6.14 11.48
CA GLY A 32 -6.83 -6.28 12.69
C GLY A 32 -6.90 -5.07 13.61
N GLY A 33 -5.97 -5.03 14.57
CA GLY A 33 -5.77 -3.89 15.46
C GLY A 33 -4.59 -3.02 15.01
N SER A 34 -4.70 -1.72 15.26
CA SER A 34 -3.63 -0.75 15.09
C SER A 34 -3.38 -0.02 16.41
N ARG A 35 -2.16 0.48 16.59
CA ARG A 35 -1.76 1.24 17.78
C ARG A 35 -0.98 2.48 17.36
N ALA A 36 -1.40 3.63 17.85
CA ALA A 36 -0.69 4.90 17.71
C ALA A 36 -0.49 5.52 19.11
N GLY A 37 0.75 5.53 19.60
CA GLY A 37 1.04 5.96 20.98
C GLY A 37 0.32 5.10 22.02
N SER A 38 -0.57 5.73 22.81
CA SER A 38 -1.40 5.06 23.82
C SER A 38 -2.75 4.56 23.29
N THR A 39 -3.13 4.91 22.06
CA THR A 39 -4.44 4.61 21.49
C THR A 39 -4.41 3.31 20.70
N ASN A 40 -5.34 2.40 20.99
CA ASN A 40 -5.63 1.21 20.19
C ASN A 40 -6.89 1.46 19.36
N THR A 41 -6.88 1.04 18.10
CA THR A 41 -8.01 1.15 17.17
C THR A 41 -8.07 -0.08 16.27
N TYR A 42 -9.13 -0.22 15.48
CA TYR A 42 -9.19 -1.23 14.43
C TYR A 42 -8.51 -0.74 13.15
N THR A 43 -8.14 -1.66 12.28
CA THR A 43 -7.63 -1.36 10.94
C THR A 43 -8.12 -2.42 9.96
N TRP A 44 -8.29 -2.03 8.71
CA TRP A 44 -8.50 -2.96 7.61
C TRP A 44 -7.71 -2.50 6.39
N ALA A 45 -7.38 -3.45 5.51
CA ALA A 45 -6.68 -3.14 4.27
C ALA A 45 -7.14 -4.02 3.12
N PHE A 46 -7.20 -3.43 1.93
CA PHE A 46 -7.29 -4.16 0.69
C PHE A 46 -5.92 -4.14 -0.01
N ASN A 47 -5.46 -5.29 -0.48
CA ASN A 47 -4.14 -5.44 -1.08
C ASN A 47 -4.24 -6.17 -2.42
N TYR A 48 -3.65 -5.58 -3.45
CA TYR A 48 -3.29 -6.28 -4.67
C TYR A 48 -1.79 -6.55 -4.68
N GLN A 49 -1.38 -7.77 -5.02
CA GLN A 49 0.03 -8.15 -5.15
C GLN A 49 0.28 -8.87 -6.46
N GLU A 50 1.37 -8.48 -7.12
CA GLU A 50 1.91 -9.09 -8.34
C GLU A 50 3.28 -9.70 -8.03
N GLY A 51 3.48 -10.97 -8.37
CA GLY A 51 4.82 -11.57 -8.37
C GLY A 51 5.75 -10.86 -9.35
N LEU A 52 7.04 -10.72 -9.01
CA LEU A 52 8.09 -10.18 -9.88
C LEU A 52 9.20 -11.24 -10.00
N GLY A 53 8.83 -12.40 -10.56
CA GLY A 53 9.66 -13.61 -10.55
C GLY A 53 9.43 -14.47 -9.30
N GLN A 54 10.39 -15.32 -8.99
CA GLN A 54 10.24 -16.35 -7.94
C GLN A 54 10.34 -15.78 -6.51
N TYR A 55 11.21 -14.79 -6.30
CA TYR A 55 11.60 -14.32 -4.96
C TYR A 55 11.17 -12.90 -4.65
N PHE A 56 10.55 -12.19 -5.60
CA PHE A 56 10.13 -10.81 -5.41
C PHE A 56 8.67 -10.60 -5.80
N ALA A 57 8.08 -9.53 -5.27
CA ALA A 57 6.74 -9.08 -5.63
C ALA A 57 6.62 -7.56 -5.44
N ALA A 58 5.60 -6.97 -6.07
CA ALA A 58 5.15 -5.62 -5.78
C ALA A 58 3.68 -5.65 -5.35
N SER A 59 3.28 -4.73 -4.47
CA SER A 59 1.90 -4.61 -4.02
C SER A 59 1.43 -3.17 -3.98
N LEU A 60 0.13 -2.99 -4.22
CA LEU A 60 -0.61 -1.78 -3.98
C LEU A 60 -1.68 -2.07 -2.92
N SER A 61 -1.69 -1.29 -1.85
CA SER A 61 -2.64 -1.47 -0.76
C SER A 61 -3.36 -0.19 -0.41
N TRP A 62 -4.65 -0.32 -0.12
CA TRP A 62 -5.44 0.70 0.55
C TRP A 62 -5.56 0.30 2.02
N LEU A 63 -5.08 1.16 2.93
CA LEU A 63 -5.08 0.93 4.37
C LEU A 63 -5.99 1.96 5.04
N ASN A 64 -6.92 1.48 5.83
CA ASN A 64 -7.72 2.29 6.72
C ASN A 64 -7.25 2.07 8.16
N GLU A 65 -6.93 3.15 8.87
CA GLU A 65 -6.38 3.09 10.22
C GLU A 65 -7.45 3.24 11.33
N GLY A 66 -8.74 3.08 10.98
CA GLY A 66 -9.86 3.06 11.91
C GLY A 66 -10.38 4.43 12.32
N HIS A 67 -11.26 4.44 13.35
CA HIS A 67 -11.96 5.62 13.84
C HIS A 67 -11.28 6.16 15.10
N ILE A 68 -10.28 7.03 14.92
CA ILE A 68 -9.84 7.93 15.99
C ILE A 68 -10.88 9.05 16.05
N PRO A 69 -11.40 9.46 17.24
CA PRO A 69 -12.26 10.63 17.32
C PRO A 69 -11.58 11.80 16.61
N ASP A 70 -12.28 12.42 15.67
CA ASP A 70 -11.82 13.58 14.88
C ASP A 70 -10.74 13.33 13.80
N ARG A 71 -10.37 12.07 13.47
CA ARG A 71 -9.48 11.77 12.32
C ARG A 71 -9.79 10.44 11.62
N HIS A 72 -10.15 10.50 10.34
CA HIS A 72 -10.21 9.34 9.45
C HIS A 72 -8.92 9.29 8.62
N ARG A 73 -7.97 8.42 8.98
CA ARG A 73 -6.73 8.26 8.19
C ARG A 73 -6.84 7.05 7.28
N ASP A 74 -7.02 7.33 6.00
CA ASP A 74 -6.85 6.39 4.89
C ASP A 74 -5.52 6.67 4.20
N GLY A 75 -4.87 5.63 3.74
CA GLY A 75 -3.62 5.78 3.01
C GLY A 75 -3.34 4.68 2.01
N GLN A 76 -2.52 5.01 1.05
CA GLN A 76 -2.12 4.17 -0.07
C GLN A 76 -0.67 3.75 0.12
N LEU A 77 -0.41 2.46 0.03
CA LEU A 77 0.91 1.87 0.17
C LEU A 77 1.30 1.28 -1.17
N LEU A 78 2.48 1.63 -1.65
CA LEU A 78 3.16 0.90 -2.72
C LEU A 78 4.35 0.21 -2.07
N GLN A 79 4.49 -1.11 -2.20
CA GLN A 79 5.60 -1.84 -1.58
C GLN A 79 6.23 -2.81 -2.57
N VAL A 80 7.54 -2.97 -2.44
CA VAL A 80 8.28 -4.09 -3.01
C VAL A 80 8.59 -5.09 -1.90
N TRP A 81 8.63 -6.37 -2.25
CA TRP A 81 8.74 -7.47 -1.30
C TRP A 81 9.80 -8.46 -1.74
N ALA A 82 10.65 -8.90 -0.80
CA ALA A 82 11.33 -10.19 -0.88
C ALA A 82 10.38 -11.27 -0.31
N ARG A 83 10.28 -12.42 -0.96
CA ARG A 83 9.28 -13.47 -0.65
C ARG A 83 9.78 -14.91 -0.75
N PRO A 84 10.86 -15.30 -0.06
CA PRO A 84 11.36 -16.68 -0.10
C PRO A 84 10.36 -17.72 0.47
N PRO A 85 10.29 -18.93 -0.10
CA PRO A 85 9.66 -20.06 0.55
C PRO A 85 10.48 -20.52 1.76
N VAL A 86 9.80 -20.97 2.82
CA VAL A 86 10.44 -21.41 4.07
C VAL A 86 9.84 -22.74 4.50
N GLY A 87 10.68 -23.78 4.60
CA GLY A 87 10.27 -25.13 4.99
C GLY A 87 9.46 -25.90 3.94
N SER A 88 8.57 -25.21 3.20
CA SER A 88 7.81 -25.76 2.08
C SER A 88 7.54 -24.70 1.01
N PRO A 89 7.29 -25.09 -0.25
CA PRO A 89 6.89 -24.15 -1.31
C PRO A 89 5.58 -23.40 -1.02
N GLN A 90 4.68 -23.97 -0.21
CA GLN A 90 3.39 -23.37 0.14
C GLN A 90 3.50 -22.28 1.19
N PHE A 91 4.58 -22.29 2.00
CA PHE A 91 4.76 -21.33 3.07
C PHE A 91 5.80 -20.28 2.67
N ILE A 92 5.34 -19.06 2.48
CA ILE A 92 6.15 -17.93 2.01
C ILE A 92 6.27 -16.90 3.13
N LEU A 93 7.50 -16.56 3.49
CA LEU A 93 7.78 -15.43 4.37
C LEU A 93 8.20 -14.23 3.53
N GLN A 94 7.63 -13.06 3.82
CA GLN A 94 7.82 -11.86 3.02
C GLN A 94 8.25 -10.69 3.89
N ALA A 95 9.18 -9.89 3.39
CA ALA A 95 9.58 -8.62 3.97
C ALA A 95 9.49 -7.54 2.89
N GLY A 96 8.85 -6.42 3.22
CA GLY A 96 8.54 -5.38 2.24
C GLY A 96 8.78 -3.98 2.76
N VAL A 97 9.05 -3.08 1.82
CA VAL A 97 9.28 -1.66 2.06
C VAL A 97 8.72 -0.84 0.92
N GLY A 98 8.27 0.37 1.22
CA GLY A 98 7.95 1.33 0.18
C GLY A 98 7.28 2.59 0.69
N PRO A 99 6.88 3.49 -0.22
CA PRO A 99 6.24 4.74 0.14
C PRO A 99 4.82 4.51 0.67
N TYR A 100 4.46 5.31 1.67
CA TYR A 100 3.13 5.40 2.25
C TYR A 100 2.61 6.83 2.08
N ARG A 101 1.48 6.97 1.38
CA ARG A 101 0.77 8.24 1.24
C ARG A 101 -0.44 8.23 2.15
N TYR A 102 -0.55 9.18 3.06
CA TYR A 102 -1.71 9.27 3.96
C TYR A 102 -2.45 10.59 3.83
N PHE A 103 -3.77 10.51 4.01
CA PHE A 103 -4.66 11.65 4.07
C PHE A 103 -5.08 11.83 5.52
N ASP A 104 -4.77 12.96 6.15
CA ASP A 104 -5.24 13.27 7.50
C ASP A 104 -6.24 14.43 7.39
N THR A 105 -7.53 14.13 7.57
CA THR A 105 -8.57 15.17 7.69
C THR A 105 -8.71 15.48 9.18
N THR A 106 -8.13 16.59 9.64
CA THR A 106 -8.37 17.10 11.00
C THR A 106 -9.56 18.04 11.02
N THR A 107 -10.43 17.90 12.03
CA THR A 107 -11.53 18.84 12.30
C THR A 107 -10.99 20.26 12.51
N ALA A 108 -11.74 21.24 12.00
CA ALA A 108 -11.34 22.64 11.82
C ALA A 108 -10.72 23.30 13.07
N ASP A 109 -9.65 24.06 12.86
CA ASP A 109 -9.25 25.10 13.82
C ASP A 109 -10.32 26.19 13.89
N GLN A 110 -10.41 26.89 15.02
CA GLN A 110 -11.43 27.92 15.34
C GLN A 110 -11.51 29.10 14.32
N ASP A 111 -10.60 29.17 13.34
CA ASP A 111 -10.53 30.18 12.28
C ASP A 111 -11.07 29.72 10.90
N GLY A 112 -11.61 28.50 10.79
CA GLY A 112 -12.29 28.04 9.55
C GLY A 112 -11.36 27.74 8.36
N SER A 113 -10.06 27.56 8.61
CA SER A 113 -9.11 27.06 7.61
C SER A 113 -9.06 25.53 7.65
N TYR A 114 -9.13 24.89 6.48
CA TYR A 114 -8.88 23.47 6.29
C TYR A 114 -7.39 23.26 5.95
N PRO A 115 -6.49 22.96 6.90
CA PRO A 115 -5.17 22.49 6.52
C PRO A 115 -5.31 21.05 6.01
N ASP A 116 -5.35 20.90 4.69
CA ASP A 116 -5.24 19.61 4.00
C ASP A 116 -3.85 18.99 4.25
N VAL A 117 -3.68 18.28 5.38
CA VAL A 117 -2.38 17.69 5.75
C VAL A 117 -2.17 16.39 4.97
N HIS A 118 -1.62 16.59 3.78
CA HIS A 118 -1.15 15.55 2.88
C HIS A 118 0.32 15.23 3.17
N GLY A 119 0.60 14.04 3.71
CA GLY A 119 1.98 13.62 4.02
C GLY A 119 2.43 12.36 3.28
N TRP A 120 3.76 12.20 3.20
CA TRP A 120 4.44 11.00 2.74
C TRP A 120 5.24 10.38 3.89
N GLY A 121 5.36 9.07 3.86
CA GLY A 121 6.13 8.29 4.81
C GLY A 121 6.74 7.06 4.16
N VAL A 122 7.47 6.29 4.95
CA VAL A 122 7.97 4.98 4.55
C VAL A 122 7.31 3.93 5.42
N VAL A 123 6.85 2.86 4.80
CA VAL A 123 6.27 1.70 5.47
C VAL A 123 7.20 0.50 5.32
N TYR A 124 7.34 -0.24 6.41
CA TYR A 124 8.02 -1.52 6.49
C TYR A 124 6.99 -2.58 6.88
N SER A 125 7.12 -3.78 6.33
CA SER A 125 6.17 -4.84 6.61
C SER A 125 6.81 -6.21 6.59
N VAL A 126 6.26 -7.10 7.41
CA VAL A 126 6.56 -8.54 7.37
C VAL A 126 5.24 -9.28 7.20
N ARG A 127 5.23 -10.27 6.30
CA ARG A 127 4.04 -11.07 6.02
C ARG A 127 4.39 -12.55 5.95
N ALA A 128 3.67 -13.38 6.69
CA ALA A 128 3.65 -14.82 6.48
C ALA A 128 2.44 -15.19 5.61
N SER A 129 2.62 -16.08 4.64
CA SER A 129 1.57 -16.50 3.71
C SER A 129 1.59 -18.00 3.50
N TYR A 130 0.43 -18.63 3.60
CA TYR A 130 0.24 -20.03 3.31
C TYR A 130 -0.68 -20.20 2.11
N TYR A 131 -0.16 -20.82 1.04
CA TYR A 131 -0.88 -21.09 -0.20
C TYR A 131 -1.49 -22.50 -0.15
N ALA A 132 -2.81 -22.56 -0.02
CA ALA A 132 -3.55 -23.81 -0.08
C ALA A 132 -3.73 -24.28 -1.54
N SER A 133 -3.99 -25.58 -1.73
CA SER A 133 -4.16 -26.19 -3.05
C SER A 133 -5.34 -25.63 -3.86
N ASN A 134 -6.29 -24.95 -3.20
CA ASN A 134 -7.56 -24.47 -3.75
C ASN A 134 -7.55 -22.97 -4.09
N ARG A 135 -6.40 -22.41 -4.52
CA ARG A 135 -6.17 -20.98 -4.82
C ARG A 135 -6.39 -20.01 -3.65
N TRP A 136 -6.76 -20.50 -2.48
CA TRP A 136 -6.85 -19.68 -1.27
C TRP A 136 -5.48 -19.45 -0.66
N VAL A 137 -5.30 -18.25 -0.13
CA VAL A 137 -4.12 -17.86 0.62
C VAL A 137 -4.57 -17.35 1.99
N THR A 138 -3.88 -17.80 3.03
CA THR A 138 -4.05 -17.27 4.39
C THR A 138 -2.81 -16.46 4.74
N GLN A 139 -3.00 -15.24 5.25
CA GLN A 139 -1.90 -14.32 5.48
C GLN A 139 -1.98 -13.68 6.87
N LEU A 140 -0.81 -13.50 7.47
CA LEU A 140 -0.62 -12.67 8.66
C LEU A 140 0.39 -11.58 8.31
N GLN A 141 0.04 -10.32 8.59
CA GLN A 141 0.89 -9.18 8.26
C GLN A 141 1.07 -8.25 9.47
N LEU A 142 2.31 -7.80 9.64
CA LEU A 142 2.65 -6.69 10.51
C LEU A 142 3.14 -5.53 9.65
N ILE A 143 2.69 -4.33 10.00
CA ILE A 143 3.01 -3.09 9.29
C ILE A 143 3.50 -2.07 10.31
N ALA A 144 4.62 -1.43 10.00
CA ALA A 144 5.13 -0.28 10.74
C ALA A 144 5.39 0.86 9.76
N SER A 145 4.87 2.06 10.05
CA SER A 145 5.09 3.23 9.22
C SER A 145 5.85 4.31 9.99
N THR A 146 6.60 5.10 9.24
CA THR A 146 7.23 6.33 9.71
C THR A 146 6.59 7.50 8.97
N SER A 147 6.12 8.52 9.68
CA SER A 147 5.59 9.74 9.06
C SER A 147 6.41 10.95 9.49
N SER A 148 6.47 11.97 8.64
CA SER A 148 7.13 13.25 8.98
C SER A 148 6.48 13.93 10.19
N ALA A 149 5.18 13.71 10.42
CA ALA A 149 4.46 14.21 11.59
C ALA A 149 4.94 13.58 12.91
N ASP A 150 5.40 12.32 12.88
CA ASP A 150 5.90 11.59 14.05
C ASP A 150 7.31 12.03 14.47
N ARG A 151 8.08 12.62 13.53
CA ARG A 151 9.43 13.15 13.77
C ARG A 151 9.40 14.50 14.49
N MET A 152 8.39 15.34 14.25
CA MET A 152 8.28 16.67 14.88
C MET A 152 7.82 16.63 16.35
N ARG A 153 7.28 15.50 16.82
CA ARG A 153 6.87 15.31 18.23
C ARG A 153 7.96 14.77 19.15
N ARG A 154 9.19 14.57 18.64
CA ARG A 154 10.36 14.08 19.40
C ARG A 154 11.47 15.12 19.58
N VAL A 155 11.17 16.40 19.37
CA VAL A 155 12.08 17.53 19.62
C VAL A 155 11.37 18.49 20.56
#